data_AF-A0A4Q3H4Y5-F1
#
_entry.id   AF-A0A4Q3H4Y5-F1
#
_cell.length_a   1.000
_cell.length_b   1.000
_cell.length_c   1.000
_cell.angle_alpha   90.00
_cell.angle_beta   90.00
_cell.angle_gamma   90.00
#
_symmetry.space_group_name_H-M   'P 1'
#
loop_
_entity.id
_entity.type
_entity.pdbx_description
1 polymer ?
#
loop_
_entity_poly.entity_id
_entity_poly.type
_entity_poly.pdbx_seq_one_letter_code
_entity_poly.pdbx_strand_id
1 'polypeptide(L)'
;FLDPPKFGRGPDGEVWKLEEHLPGLIADCRALLDGNSKFLVLTVYAIRMSALAIGELLNQAMADLGGTVEVGEMAVREEARGLLLPTAIFARWKRD
;
A
#
# COMPACT_ATOMS: atom_id res chain seq x y z
N PHE A 1 -8.47 -0.85 3.30
CA PHE A 1 -7.93 -0.27 2.07
C PHE A 1 -7.31 1.08 2.46
N LEU A 2 -6.10 1.36 1.99
CA LEU A 2 -5.35 2.57 2.30
C LEU A 2 -4.85 3.18 0.99
N ASP A 3 -5.07 4.49 0.81
CA ASP A 3 -4.60 5.25 -0.35
C ASP A 3 -3.94 6.56 0.09
N PRO A 4 -2.84 6.50 0.86
CA PRO A 4 -2.20 7.70 1.37
C PRO A 4 -1.56 8.51 0.24
N PRO A 5 -1.72 9.85 0.22
CA PRO A 5 -1.05 10.68 -0.76
C PRO A 5 0.45 10.78 -0.48
N LYS A 6 1.24 11.20 -1.47
CA LYS A 6 2.67 11.48 -1.27
C LYS A 6 2.90 12.56 -0.20
N PHE A 7 2.09 13.61 -0.23
CA PHE A 7 2.10 14.75 0.69
C PHE A 7 0.67 15.15 1.02
N GLY A 8 0.41 15.53 2.26
CA GLY A 8 -0.93 15.93 2.71
C GLY A 8 -0.91 16.77 3.99
N ARG A 9 -2.09 17.19 4.43
CA ARG A 9 -2.29 17.82 5.74
C ARG A 9 -3.47 17.19 6.47
N GLY A 10 -3.31 17.01 7.79
CA GLY A 10 -4.40 16.63 8.68
C GLY A 10 -5.36 17.79 8.96
N PRO A 11 -6.50 17.52 9.61
CA PRO A 11 -7.51 18.52 9.92
C PRO A 11 -6.98 19.70 10.75
N ASP A 12 -6.02 19.44 11.64
CA ASP A 12 -5.43 20.44 12.53
C ASP A 12 -4.10 21.01 11.98
N GLY A 13 -3.79 20.70 10.71
CA GLY A 13 -2.64 21.22 9.98
C GLY A 13 -1.37 20.36 10.08
N GLU A 14 -1.46 19.16 10.65
CA GLU A 14 -0.35 18.20 10.74
C GLU A 14 0.17 17.89 9.35
N VAL A 15 1.50 17.79 9.20
CA VAL A 15 2.11 17.52 7.89
C VAL A 15 2.18 16.03 7.68
N TRP A 16 1.59 15.54 6.60
CA TRP A 16 1.77 14.17 6.13
C TRP A 16 2.83 14.12 5.03
N LYS A 17 3.77 13.19 5.19
CA LYS A 17 4.72 12.76 4.15
C LYS A 17 4.78 11.24 4.11
N LEU A 18 4.52 10.67 2.94
CA LEU A 18 4.43 9.21 2.78
C LEU A 18 5.68 8.48 3.31
N GLU A 19 6.87 8.91 2.89
CA GLU A 19 8.14 8.24 3.24
C GLU A 19 8.45 8.26 4.75
N GLU A 20 7.96 9.27 5.48
CA GLU A 20 8.17 9.42 6.92
C GLU A 20 7.11 8.69 7.75
N HIS A 21 5.86 8.66 7.29
CA HIS A 21 4.71 8.29 8.12
C HIS A 21 4.03 6.97 7.71
N LEU A 22 4.31 6.44 6.52
CA LEU A 22 3.69 5.19 6.03
C LEU A 22 3.93 3.99 6.97
N PRO A 23 5.14 3.76 7.54
CA PRO A 23 5.35 2.64 8.46
C PRO A 23 4.44 2.70 9.69
N GLY A 24 4.25 3.90 10.26
CA GLY A 24 3.35 4.11 11.41
C GLY A 24 1.89 3.82 11.06
N LEU A 25 1.42 4.35 9.93
CA LEU A 25 0.06 4.08 9.43
C LEU A 25 -0.20 2.57 9.23
N ILE A 26 0.77 1.84 8.68
CA ILE A 26 0.64 0.38 8.49
C ILE A 26 0.61 -0.34 9.84
N ALA A 27 1.43 0.06 10.81
CA ALA A 27 1.43 -0.52 12.15
C ALA A 27 0.09 -0.32 12.86
N ASP A 28 -0.49 0.87 12.78
CA ASP A 28 -1.82 1.16 13.34
C ASP A 28 -2.90 0.30 12.66
N CYS A 29 -2.85 0.17 11.33
CA CYS A 29 -3.77 -0.69 10.60
C CYS A 29 -3.62 -2.16 11.00
N ARG A 30 -2.38 -2.64 11.17
CA ARG A 30 -2.09 -4.00 11.64
C ARG A 30 -2.71 -4.26 13.02
N ALA A 31 -2.65 -3.30 13.94
CA ALA A 31 -3.26 -3.43 15.27
C ALA A 31 -4.80 -3.57 15.23
N LEU A 32 -5.43 -3.06 14.17
CA LEU A 32 -6.87 -3.19 13.93
C LEU A 32 -7.27 -4.51 13.24
N LEU A 33 -6.31 -5.28 12.70
CA LEU A 33 -6.60 -6.58 12.08
C LEU A 33 -6.78 -7.66 13.14
N ASP A 34 -7.81 -8.49 12.96
CA ASP A 34 -8.16 -9.61 13.83
C ASP A 34 -8.04 -10.97 13.13
N GLY A 35 -8.45 -12.04 13.83
CA GLY A 35 -8.47 -13.40 13.29
C GLY A 35 -9.40 -13.61 12.08
N ASN A 36 -10.40 -12.73 11.90
CA ASN A 36 -11.38 -12.83 10.80
C ASN A 36 -11.00 -11.99 9.58
N SER A 37 -10.05 -11.07 9.75
CA SER A 37 -9.57 -10.17 8.71
C SER A 37 -8.97 -10.93 7.54
N LYS A 38 -9.45 -10.61 6.33
CA LYS A 38 -9.13 -11.35 5.10
C LYS A 38 -7.98 -10.76 4.31
N PHE A 39 -7.86 -9.44 4.28
CA PHE A 39 -6.84 -8.75 3.52
C PHE A 39 -6.63 -7.31 3.99
N LEU A 40 -5.46 -6.78 3.69
CA LEU A 40 -5.14 -5.36 3.71
C LEU A 40 -4.61 -4.98 2.33
N VAL A 41 -5.12 -3.88 1.77
CA VAL A 41 -4.69 -3.37 0.46
C VAL A 41 -4.20 -1.94 0.66
N LEU A 42 -3.01 -1.67 0.15
CA LEU A 42 -2.36 -0.37 0.09
C LEU A 42 -2.14 -0.01 -1.39
N THR A 43 -2.58 1.18 -1.78
CA THR A 43 -2.23 1.80 -3.07
C THR A 43 -1.36 3.03 -2.83
N VAL A 44 -0.38 3.22 -3.70
CA VAL A 44 0.54 4.36 -3.62
C VAL A 44 0.70 4.99 -5.00
N TYR A 45 0.23 6.24 -5.12
CA TYR A 45 0.51 7.15 -6.23
C TYR A 45 1.85 7.86 -5.99
N ALA A 46 2.99 7.15 -6.14
CA ALA A 46 4.30 7.79 -6.01
C ALA A 46 5.30 7.22 -7.00
N ILE A 47 5.67 8.05 -7.98
CA ILE A 47 6.57 7.76 -9.11
C ILE A 47 8.04 7.52 -8.68
N ARG A 48 8.32 7.27 -7.40
CA ARG A 48 9.69 7.06 -6.90
C ARG A 48 9.87 5.92 -5.91
N MET A 49 8.80 5.35 -5.38
CA MET A 49 8.90 4.17 -4.53
C MET A 49 8.78 2.91 -5.41
N SER A 50 9.50 1.85 -5.05
CA SER A 50 9.38 0.56 -5.73
C SER A 50 8.28 -0.28 -5.09
N ALA A 51 7.55 -1.06 -5.89
CA ALA A 51 6.63 -2.09 -5.40
C ALA A 51 7.32 -3.07 -4.44
N LEU A 52 8.61 -3.34 -4.64
CA LEU A 52 9.40 -4.18 -3.74
C LEU A 52 9.57 -3.57 -2.35
N ALA A 53 9.86 -2.26 -2.28
CA ALA A 53 10.05 -1.57 -1.00
C ALA A 53 8.73 -1.53 -0.19
N ILE A 54 7.61 -1.26 -0.88
CA ILE A 54 6.29 -1.26 -0.24
C ILE A 54 5.88 -2.68 0.18
N GLY A 55 6.18 -3.68 -0.64
CA GLY A 55 5.94 -5.09 -0.33
C GLY A 55 6.70 -5.55 0.90
N GLU A 56 7.99 -5.21 0.99
CA GLU A 56 8.83 -5.59 2.11
C GLU A 56 8.38 -4.92 3.42
N LEU A 57 8.00 -3.64 3.36
CA LEU A 57 7.39 -2.95 4.50
C LEU A 57 6.13 -3.67 4.99
N LEU A 58 5.26 -4.11 4.07
CA LEU A 58 4.04 -4.81 4.41
C LEU A 58 4.30 -6.23 4.92
N ASN A 59 5.29 -6.95 4.37
CA ASN A 59 5.74 -8.25 4.86
C ASN A 59 6.19 -8.17 6.31
N GLN A 60 7.04 -7.20 6.65
CA GLN A 60 7.53 -7.02 8.01
C GLN A 60 6.40 -6.70 8.99
N ALA A 61 5.46 -5.84 8.60
CA ALA A 61 4.34 -5.46 9.45
C ALA A 61 3.32 -6.60 9.67
N MET A 62 3.24 -7.56 8.75
CA MET A 62 2.26 -8.67 8.80
C MET A 62 2.91 -10.01 9.15
N ALA A 63 4.21 -10.04 9.46
CA ALA A 63 5.00 -11.28 9.59
C ALA A 63 4.41 -12.29 10.59
N ASP A 64 3.76 -11.80 11.65
CA ASP A 64 3.17 -12.62 12.71
C ASP A 64 1.75 -13.11 12.38
N LEU A 65 1.11 -12.59 11.33
CA LEU A 65 -0.23 -12.98 10.89
C LEU A 65 -0.24 -14.16 9.90
N GLY A 66 0.92 -14.58 9.40
CA GLY A 66 1.01 -15.51 8.27
C GLY A 66 0.41 -14.92 6.99
N GLY A 67 -0.06 -15.78 6.07
CA GLY A 67 -0.59 -15.35 4.79
C GLY A 67 0.48 -14.93 3.78
N THR A 68 0.07 -14.17 2.77
CA THR A 68 0.92 -13.80 1.63
C THR A 68 0.80 -12.32 1.28
N VAL A 69 1.90 -11.71 0.85
CA VAL A 69 1.93 -10.36 0.29
C VAL A 69 2.15 -10.43 -1.21
N GLU A 70 1.22 -9.85 -1.95
CA GLU A 70 1.32 -9.63 -3.39
C GLU A 70 1.62 -8.16 -3.66
N VAL A 71 2.53 -7.88 -4.59
CA VAL A 71 2.86 -6.52 -5.02
C VAL A 71 2.94 -6.40 -6.53
N GLY A 72 2.66 -5.21 -7.03
CA GLY A 72 2.81 -4.90 -8.44
C GLY A 72 2.39 -3.48 -8.78
N GLU A 73 2.22 -3.24 -10.08
CA GLU A 73 1.69 -1.98 -10.60
C GLU A 73 0.27 -2.19 -11.11
N MET A 74 -0.60 -1.22 -10.80
CA MET A 74 -1.88 -1.06 -11.46
C MET A 74 -1.63 -0.31 -12.76
N ALA A 75 -2.23 -0.79 -13.85
CA ALA A 75 -2.13 -0.16 -15.16
C ALA A 75 -3.48 -0.11 -15.86
N VAL A 76 -3.70 0.93 -16.65
CA VAL A 76 -4.82 1.04 -17.58
C VAL A 76 -4.34 0.58 -18.95
N ARG A 77 -5.13 -0.24 -19.63
CA ARG A 77 -4.83 -0.69 -20.99
C ARG A 77 -5.45 0.28 -21.99
N GLU A 78 -4.63 0.83 -22.89
CA GLU A 78 -5.09 1.60 -24.04
C GLU A 78 -5.86 0.70 -25.02
N GLU A 79 -7.03 1.14 -25.49
CA GLU A 79 -7.88 0.36 -26.40
C GLU A 79 -7.25 0.12 -27.78
N ALA A 80 -6.64 1.15 -28.38
CA ALA A 80 -6.20 1.10 -29.78
C ALA A 80 -4.98 0.20 -30.01
N ARG A 81 -4.02 0.20 -29.09
CA ARG A 81 -2.72 -0.50 -29.24
C ARG A 81 -2.48 -1.56 -28.18
N GLY A 82 -3.31 -1.60 -27.12
CA GLY A 82 -3.12 -2.53 -26.01
C GLY A 82 -1.98 -2.18 -25.06
N LEU A 83 -1.38 -0.98 -25.17
CA LEU A 83 -0.30 -0.53 -24.29
C LEU A 83 -0.80 -0.40 -22.85
N LEU A 84 0.06 -0.72 -21.89
CA LEU A 84 -0.23 -0.54 -20.46
C LEU A 84 0.35 0.79 -19.97
N LEU A 85 -0.53 1.65 -19.45
CA LEU A 85 -0.17 2.90 -18.78
C LEU A 85 -0.19 2.66 -17.26
N PRO A 86 0.96 2.61 -16.57
CA PRO A 86 1.00 2.45 -15.13
C PRO A 86 0.38 3.67 -14.44
N THR A 87 -0.43 3.42 -13.41
CA THR A 87 -1.15 4.47 -12.66
C THR A 87 -0.71 4.53 -11.21
N ALA A 88 -0.47 3.40 -10.57
CA ALA A 88 -0.06 3.33 -9.17
C ALA A 88 0.57 1.99 -8.84
N ILE A 89 1.23 1.93 -7.69
CA ILE A 89 1.71 0.69 -7.10
C ILE A 89 0.64 0.16 -6.15
N PHE A 90 0.49 -1.17 -6.08
CA PHE A 90 -0.29 -1.82 -5.04
C PHE A 90 0.57 -2.80 -4.23
N ALA A 91 0.21 -2.93 -2.97
CA ALA A 91 0.62 -4.04 -2.11
C ALA A 91 -0.59 -4.58 -1.37
N ARG A 92 -0.73 -5.90 -1.34
CA ARG A 92 -1.86 -6.58 -0.72
C ARG A 92 -1.38 -7.73 0.14
N TRP A 93 -1.63 -7.62 1.44
CA TRP A 93 -1.59 -8.79 2.32
C TRP A 93 -2.92 -9.53 2.24
N LYS A 94 -2.88 -10.84 2.17
CA LYS A 94 -4.05 -11.71 2.21
C LYS A 94 -3.80 -12.86 3.18
N ARG A 95 -4.76 -13.11 4.07
CA ARG A 95 -4.78 -14.30 4.92
C ARG A 95 -5.05 -15.54 4.06
N ASP A 96 -4.44 -16.66 4.43
CA ASP A 96 -4.67 -17.97 3.78
C ASP A 96 -6.14 -18.42 3.90
#